data_AF-A0A7K2VGL5-F1
#
_entry.id   AF-A0A7K2VGL5-F1
#
_cell.length_a   1.000
_cell.length_b   1.000
_cell.length_c   1.000
_cell.angle_alpha   90.00
_cell.angle_beta   90.00
_cell.angle_gamma   90.00
#
_symmetry.space_group_name_H-M   'P 1'
#
loop_
_entity.id
_entity.type
_entity.pdbx_description
1 polymer ?
#
loop_
_entity_poly.entity_id
_entity_poly.type
_entity_poly.pdbx_seq_one_letter_code
_entity_poly.pdbx_strand_id
1 'polypeptide(L)'
;MERVDLNPPTDAARRADAYASAPLLNCLLREVARPVPESGDRPVYRLPGTGRLLRVRPGRRPAEPEVRADGAWQPLSHAELVKLVAEELRAHTGLPGDDLPAEMLDSRDTVAALLAARARTLAPEDPYLRSEQSLITGHPHHPAPKARGGGPVAAWLPYAPEAHARFPLVLLGVREDQVAGEGDTSALDALGTAPPGYR
;
A
#
# COMPACT_ATOMS: atom_id res chain seq x y z
N MET A 1 33.46 -13.72 -3.34
CA MET A 1 32.25 -12.90 -3.49
C MET A 1 31.11 -13.88 -3.69
N GLU A 2 30.47 -14.25 -2.58
CA GLU A 2 29.44 -15.29 -2.53
C GLU A 2 28.21 -14.78 -3.30
N ARG A 3 27.77 -15.55 -4.30
CA ARG A 3 26.53 -15.27 -5.02
C ARG A 3 25.40 -15.40 -4.01
N VAL A 4 24.76 -14.30 -3.68
CA VAL A 4 23.47 -14.31 -2.98
C VAL A 4 22.50 -15.02 -3.91
N ASP A 5 22.21 -16.29 -3.62
CA ASP A 5 21.12 -17.01 -4.25
C ASP A 5 19.83 -16.31 -3.84
N LEU A 6 19.32 -15.48 -4.75
CA LEU A 6 17.99 -14.89 -4.67
C LEU A 6 17.00 -16.03 -4.82
N ASN A 7 16.54 -16.58 -3.69
CA ASN A 7 15.41 -17.50 -3.68
C ASN A 7 14.28 -16.91 -4.54
N PRO A 8 13.65 -17.72 -5.41
CA PRO A 8 12.57 -17.24 -6.25
C PRO A 8 11.50 -16.61 -5.35
N PRO A 9 10.94 -15.44 -5.73
CA PRO A 9 10.01 -14.74 -4.88
C PRO A 9 8.82 -15.66 -4.59
N THR A 10 8.47 -15.74 -3.30
CA THR A 10 7.29 -16.47 -2.84
C THR A 10 6.05 -15.94 -3.56
N ASP A 11 5.02 -16.77 -3.66
CA ASP A 11 3.75 -16.34 -4.27
C ASP A 11 3.15 -15.11 -3.56
N ALA A 12 3.38 -14.97 -2.24
CA ALA A 12 2.99 -13.79 -1.48
C ALA A 12 3.77 -12.53 -1.89
N ALA A 13 5.08 -12.64 -2.12
CA ALA A 13 5.91 -11.51 -2.56
C ALA A 13 5.50 -11.02 -3.96
N ARG A 14 5.24 -11.95 -4.89
CA ARG A 14 4.73 -11.59 -6.23
C ARG A 14 3.36 -10.93 -6.18
N ARG A 15 2.47 -11.41 -5.31
CA ARG A 15 1.15 -10.78 -5.08
C ARG A 15 1.30 -9.37 -4.49
N ALA A 16 2.22 -9.17 -3.54
CA ALA A 16 2.50 -7.85 -2.98
C ALA A 16 2.99 -6.86 -4.06
N ASP A 17 3.93 -7.28 -4.92
CA ASP A 17 4.42 -6.46 -6.02
C ASP A 17 3.27 -6.06 -6.97
N ALA A 18 2.44 -7.02 -7.37
CA ALA A 18 1.29 -6.74 -8.25
C ALA A 18 0.27 -5.79 -7.59
N TYR A 19 0.00 -5.97 -6.29
CA TYR A 19 -0.95 -5.15 -5.53
C TYR A 19 -0.46 -3.73 -5.29
N ALA A 20 0.84 -3.54 -5.09
CA ALA A 20 1.45 -2.22 -4.92
C ALA A 20 1.70 -1.51 -6.26
N SER A 21 1.99 -2.25 -7.33
CA SER A 21 2.22 -1.66 -8.66
C SER A 21 0.95 -1.03 -9.25
N ALA A 22 -0.20 -1.66 -9.08
CA ALA A 22 -1.45 -1.19 -9.69
C ALA A 22 -1.85 0.26 -9.31
N PRO A 23 -1.90 0.65 -8.02
CA PRO A 23 -2.24 2.03 -7.65
C PRO A 23 -1.17 3.04 -8.06
N LEU A 24 0.11 2.65 -8.04
CA LEU A 24 1.22 3.48 -8.55
C LEU A 24 1.09 3.73 -10.05
N LEU A 25 0.83 2.68 -10.84
CA LEU A 25 0.58 2.80 -12.28
C LEU A 25 -0.67 3.65 -12.55
N ASN A 26 -1.76 3.47 -11.80
CA ASN A 26 -2.94 4.30 -11.95
C ASN A 26 -2.64 5.79 -11.75
N CYS A 27 -1.81 6.15 -10.76
CA CYS A 27 -1.38 7.55 -10.58
C CYS A 27 -0.56 8.02 -11.79
N LEU A 28 0.51 7.29 -12.13
CA LEU A 28 1.43 7.66 -13.21
C LEU A 28 0.70 7.83 -14.55
N LEU A 29 -0.15 6.87 -14.91
CA LEU A 29 -0.88 6.85 -16.18
C LEU A 29 -1.97 7.92 -16.26
N ARG A 30 -2.60 8.26 -15.13
CA ARG A 30 -3.66 9.28 -15.07
C ARG A 30 -3.09 10.70 -15.07
N GLU A 31 -1.97 10.91 -14.40
CA GLU A 31 -1.54 12.26 -14.00
C GLU A 31 -0.32 12.77 -14.78
N VAL A 32 0.53 11.87 -15.29
CA VAL A 32 1.83 12.25 -15.86
C VAL A 32 2.04 11.70 -17.27
N ALA A 33 1.84 10.39 -17.44
CA ALA A 33 2.18 9.71 -18.67
C ALA A 33 1.26 10.11 -19.83
N ARG A 34 1.83 10.27 -21.03
CA ARG A 34 1.08 10.64 -22.24
C ARG A 34 0.85 9.40 -23.10
N PRO A 35 -0.40 9.05 -23.46
CA PRO A 35 -0.64 7.90 -24.32
C PRO A 35 0.03 8.11 -25.69
N VAL A 36 0.64 7.06 -26.23
CA VAL A 36 1.17 7.03 -27.60
C VAL A 36 0.07 6.50 -28.51
N PRO A 37 -0.37 7.26 -29.54
CA PRO A 37 -1.39 6.80 -30.48
C PRO A 37 -0.97 5.51 -31.18
N GLU A 38 -1.96 4.69 -31.56
CA GLU A 38 -1.77 3.50 -32.39
C GLU A 38 -0.79 2.46 -31.81
N SER A 39 -0.56 2.48 -30.49
CA SER A 39 0.06 1.35 -29.81
C SER A 39 -0.83 0.11 -29.97
N GLY A 40 -0.26 -1.04 -30.35
CA GLY A 40 -1.00 -2.30 -30.52
C GLY A 40 -1.64 -2.83 -29.23
N ASP A 41 -1.76 -4.15 -29.07
CA ASP A 41 -2.56 -4.77 -27.99
C ASP A 41 -2.19 -4.35 -26.55
N ARG A 42 -0.96 -3.88 -26.32
CA ARG A 42 -0.54 -3.26 -25.05
C ARG A 42 -0.40 -1.75 -25.22
N PRO A 43 -1.17 -0.93 -24.47
CA PRO A 43 -1.06 0.51 -24.55
C PRO A 43 0.35 0.98 -24.14
N VAL A 44 0.90 1.88 -24.95
CA VAL A 44 2.21 2.49 -24.71
C VAL A 44 2.01 3.93 -24.28
N TYR A 45 2.80 4.36 -23.30
CA TYR A 45 2.80 5.69 -22.75
C TYR A 45 4.22 6.27 -22.81
N ARG A 46 4.30 7.55 -23.14
CA ARG A 46 5.53 8.34 -23.04
C ARG A 46 5.55 9.04 -21.69
N LEU A 47 6.65 8.89 -20.98
CA LEU A 47 6.95 9.63 -19.76
C LEU A 47 7.57 10.98 -20.16
N PRO A 48 6.88 12.13 -19.96
CA PRO A 48 7.29 13.42 -20.54
C PRO A 48 8.59 14.00 -19.96
N GLY A 49 8.96 13.72 -18.72
CA GLY A 49 10.17 14.21 -18.09
C GLY A 49 11.43 13.51 -18.61
N THR A 50 11.41 12.18 -18.68
CA THR A 50 12.56 11.35 -19.08
C THR A 50 12.53 10.95 -20.56
N GLY A 51 11.39 11.09 -21.24
CA GLY A 51 11.18 10.66 -22.62
C GLY A 51 11.04 9.14 -22.79
N ARG A 52 11.15 8.35 -21.71
CA ARG A 52 11.07 6.89 -21.71
C ARG A 52 9.68 6.41 -22.14
N LEU A 53 9.63 5.22 -22.71
CA LEU A 53 8.37 4.57 -23.07
C LEU A 53 8.06 3.46 -22.06
N LEU A 54 6.83 3.48 -21.54
CA LEU A 54 6.26 2.50 -20.63
C LEU A 54 5.08 1.82 -21.33
N ARG A 55 4.99 0.50 -21.26
CA ARG A 55 3.77 -0.23 -21.62
C ARG A 55 3.28 -1.06 -20.44
N VAL A 56 1.98 -1.27 -20.37
CA VAL A 56 1.35 -2.03 -19.28
C VAL A 56 0.28 -2.97 -19.85
N ARG A 57 -0.05 -4.04 -19.12
CA ARG A 57 -1.32 -4.73 -19.34
C ARG A 57 -2.46 -3.82 -18.87
N PRO A 58 -3.46 -3.51 -19.72
CA PRO A 58 -4.52 -2.59 -19.37
C PRO A 58 -5.52 -3.21 -18.38
N GLY A 59 -6.36 -2.35 -17.79
CA GLY A 59 -7.48 -2.72 -16.93
C GLY A 59 -7.63 -1.80 -15.73
N ARG A 60 -8.64 -2.03 -14.90
CA ARG A 60 -8.86 -1.27 -13.64
C ARG A 60 -7.67 -1.35 -12.67
N ARG A 61 -6.89 -2.42 -12.77
CA ARG A 61 -5.62 -2.63 -12.06
C ARG A 61 -4.57 -2.94 -13.12
N PRO A 62 -3.94 -1.91 -13.71
CA PRO A 62 -2.85 -2.10 -14.65
C PRO A 62 -1.74 -2.93 -14.02
N ALA A 63 -1.07 -3.73 -14.84
CA ALA A 63 -0.08 -4.69 -14.35
C ALA A 63 1.01 -4.93 -15.38
N GLU A 64 2.01 -5.75 -14.99
CA GLU A 64 3.11 -6.17 -15.86
C GLU A 64 3.75 -4.98 -16.62
N PRO A 65 4.19 -3.94 -15.89
CA PRO A 65 4.80 -2.78 -16.49
C PRO A 65 6.13 -3.16 -17.14
N GLU A 66 6.35 -2.66 -18.35
CA GLU A 66 7.61 -2.82 -19.08
C GLU A 66 8.10 -1.48 -19.60
N VAL A 67 9.39 -1.21 -19.46
CA VAL A 67 10.04 -0.01 -20.02
C VAL A 67 10.82 -0.37 -21.28
N ARG A 68 10.84 0.54 -22.26
CA ARG A 68 11.68 0.40 -23.43
C ARG A 68 13.13 0.79 -23.07
N ALA A 69 14.05 -0.16 -23.19
CA ALA A 69 15.49 0.03 -22.98
C ALA A 69 16.27 -0.84 -23.98
N ASP A 70 17.35 -0.31 -24.55
CA ASP A 70 18.24 -1.02 -25.49
C ASP A 70 17.50 -1.70 -26.66
N GLY A 71 16.49 -1.03 -27.20
CA GLY A 71 15.70 -1.55 -28.32
C GLY A 71 14.77 -2.73 -27.97
N ALA A 72 14.63 -3.07 -26.68
CA ALA A 72 13.76 -4.13 -26.18
C ALA A 72 12.81 -3.61 -25.09
N TRP A 73 11.73 -4.37 -24.84
CA TRP A 73 10.86 -4.13 -23.70
C TRP A 73 11.35 -4.96 -22.52
N GLN A 74 11.56 -4.30 -21.38
CA GLN A 74 12.09 -4.92 -20.17
C GLN A 74 11.04 -4.87 -19.06
N PRO A 75 10.65 -6.00 -18.44
CA PRO A 75 9.73 -6.01 -17.32
C PRO A 75 10.32 -5.29 -16.12
N LEU A 76 9.46 -4.61 -15.36
CA LEU A 76 9.84 -3.93 -14.12
C LEU A 76 9.28 -4.68 -12.92
N SER A 77 10.15 -4.94 -11.95
CA SER A 77 9.75 -5.19 -10.57
C SER A 77 9.10 -3.94 -9.96
N HIS A 78 8.46 -4.10 -8.80
CA HIS A 78 7.90 -2.95 -8.08
C HIS A 78 8.97 -1.90 -7.73
N ALA A 79 10.15 -2.33 -7.26
CA ALA A 79 11.24 -1.41 -6.92
C ALA A 79 11.77 -0.65 -8.15
N GLU A 80 11.87 -1.32 -9.31
CA GLU A 80 12.28 -0.67 -10.55
C GLU A 80 11.20 0.29 -11.08
N LEU A 81 9.91 -0.02 -10.87
CA LEU A 81 8.81 0.90 -11.16
C LEU A 81 8.88 2.14 -10.25
N VAL A 82 9.12 1.98 -8.95
CA VAL A 82 9.31 3.11 -8.02
C VAL A 82 10.46 4.00 -8.49
N LYS A 83 11.60 3.39 -8.86
CA LYS A 83 12.75 4.12 -9.39
C LYS A 83 12.39 4.89 -10.68
N LEU A 84 11.71 4.24 -11.62
CA LEU A 84 11.25 4.87 -12.87
C LEU A 84 10.36 6.08 -12.58
N VAL A 85 9.40 5.94 -11.65
CA VAL A 85 8.48 7.02 -11.27
C VAL A 85 9.24 8.17 -10.60
N ALA A 86 10.17 7.87 -9.69
CA ALA A 86 10.97 8.89 -9.01
C ALA A 86 11.83 9.70 -10.01
N GLU A 87 12.51 9.01 -10.94
CA GLU A 87 13.28 9.64 -12.01
C GLU A 87 12.39 10.52 -12.90
N GLU A 88 11.21 10.01 -13.27
CA GLU A 88 10.25 10.73 -14.09
C GLU A 88 9.71 11.98 -13.40
N LEU A 89 9.26 11.87 -12.15
CA LEU A 89 8.73 13.00 -11.40
C LEU A 89 9.79 14.07 -11.17
N ARG A 90 11.04 13.68 -10.89
CA ARG A 90 12.15 14.61 -10.76
C ARG A 90 12.42 15.36 -12.06
N ALA A 91 12.46 14.66 -13.18
CA ALA A 91 12.66 15.28 -14.49
C ALA A 91 11.46 16.16 -14.91
N HIS A 92 10.24 15.78 -14.52
CA HIS A 92 9.02 16.47 -14.90
C HIS A 92 8.74 17.73 -14.05
N THR A 93 9.06 17.69 -12.75
CA THR A 93 8.73 18.76 -11.80
C THR A 93 9.94 19.59 -11.36
N GLY A 94 11.16 19.07 -11.54
CA GLY A 94 12.39 19.67 -11.00
C GLY A 94 12.58 19.46 -9.49
N LEU A 95 11.62 18.82 -8.80
CA LEU A 95 11.69 18.55 -7.36
C LEU A 95 12.30 17.16 -7.10
N PRO A 96 13.06 16.97 -6.00
CA PRO A 96 13.73 15.71 -5.71
C PRO A 96 12.77 14.56 -5.35
N GLY A 97 11.52 14.87 -4.96
CA GLY A 97 10.50 13.88 -4.58
C GLY A 97 10.62 13.35 -3.14
N ASP A 98 11.57 13.85 -2.36
CA ASP A 98 11.81 13.58 -0.93
C ASP A 98 11.56 12.11 -0.54
N ASP A 99 10.68 11.87 0.44
CA ASP A 99 10.44 10.56 1.03
C ASP A 99 9.51 9.66 0.20
N LEU A 100 8.93 10.17 -0.89
CA LEU A 100 7.90 9.46 -1.66
C LEU A 100 8.35 8.07 -2.16
N PRO A 101 9.56 7.87 -2.71
CA PRO A 101 10.03 6.54 -3.09
C PRO A 101 10.10 5.57 -1.90
N ALA A 102 10.47 6.05 -0.72
CA ALA A 102 10.51 5.25 0.49
C ALA A 102 9.09 4.85 0.93
N GLU A 103 8.13 5.78 0.87
CA GLU A 103 6.71 5.48 1.15
C GLU A 103 6.13 4.45 0.19
N MET A 104 6.44 4.53 -1.11
CA MET A 104 5.98 3.54 -2.10
C MET A 104 6.50 2.14 -1.78
N LEU A 105 7.79 2.02 -1.41
CA LEU A 105 8.40 0.76 -1.00
C LEU A 105 7.79 0.23 0.31
N ASP A 106 7.63 1.10 1.31
CA ASP A 106 7.00 0.79 2.60
C ASP A 106 5.54 0.32 2.42
N SER A 107 4.80 0.94 1.51
CA SER A 107 3.44 0.52 1.16
C SER A 107 3.42 -0.91 0.60
N ARG A 108 4.39 -1.28 -0.25
CA ARG A 108 4.50 -2.64 -0.78
C ARG A 108 4.86 -3.64 0.31
N ASP A 109 5.78 -3.29 1.20
CA ASP A 109 6.20 -4.18 2.29
C ASP A 109 5.11 -4.37 3.34
N THR A 110 4.32 -3.32 3.59
CA THR A 110 3.10 -3.41 4.39
C THR A 110 2.12 -4.41 3.75
N VAL A 111 1.87 -4.34 2.44
CA VAL A 111 1.02 -5.32 1.75
C VAL A 111 1.57 -6.75 1.88
N ALA A 112 2.89 -6.93 1.75
CA ALA A 112 3.52 -8.24 1.93
C ALA A 112 3.30 -8.81 3.34
N ALA A 113 3.49 -7.99 4.37
CA ALA A 113 3.25 -8.36 5.77
C ALA A 113 1.77 -8.70 6.03
N LEU A 114 0.84 -7.93 5.47
CA LEU A 114 -0.60 -8.20 5.56
C LEU A 114 -0.99 -9.53 4.90
N LEU A 115 -0.48 -9.81 3.70
CA LEU A 115 -0.72 -11.09 3.01
C LEU A 115 -0.17 -12.28 3.80
N ALA A 116 1.02 -12.13 4.39
CA ALA A 116 1.61 -13.15 5.24
C ALA A 116 0.80 -13.39 6.52
N ALA A 117 0.27 -12.34 7.15
CA ALA A 117 -0.59 -12.45 8.32
C ALA A 117 -1.91 -13.17 7.98
N ARG A 118 -2.61 -12.73 6.92
CA ARG A 118 -3.88 -13.34 6.49
C ARG A 118 -3.75 -14.82 6.15
N ALA A 119 -2.60 -15.26 5.63
CA ALA A 119 -2.37 -16.67 5.34
C ALA A 119 -2.44 -17.56 6.60
N ARG A 120 -2.33 -16.97 7.80
CA ARG A 120 -2.36 -17.67 9.09
C ARG A 120 -3.55 -17.30 9.98
N THR A 121 -4.41 -16.40 9.51
CA THR A 121 -5.54 -15.88 10.30
C THR A 121 -6.85 -16.20 9.61
N LEU A 122 -7.76 -16.86 10.33
CA LEU A 122 -9.11 -17.15 9.82
C LEU A 122 -9.84 -15.84 9.50
N ALA A 123 -10.45 -15.79 8.31
CA ALA A 123 -11.26 -14.65 7.91
C ALA A 123 -12.56 -14.60 8.74
N PRO A 124 -13.06 -13.41 9.11
CA PRO A 124 -14.37 -13.28 9.74
C PRO A 124 -15.48 -13.87 8.86
N GLU A 125 -16.44 -14.54 9.50
CA GLU A 125 -17.63 -15.07 8.83
C GLU A 125 -18.65 -13.96 8.52
N ASP A 126 -18.75 -12.95 9.38
CA ASP A 126 -19.62 -11.78 9.18
C ASP A 126 -19.23 -11.02 7.91
N PRO A 127 -20.12 -10.93 6.90
CA PRO A 127 -19.86 -10.21 5.66
C PRO A 127 -19.53 -8.72 5.86
N TYR A 128 -20.13 -8.07 6.85
CA TYR A 128 -19.86 -6.66 7.14
C TYR A 128 -18.42 -6.48 7.64
N LEU A 129 -18.05 -7.19 8.71
CA LEU A 129 -16.67 -7.14 9.21
C LEU A 129 -15.65 -7.58 8.14
N ARG A 130 -15.98 -8.60 7.35
CA ARG A 130 -15.10 -9.07 6.28
C ARG A 130 -14.91 -8.00 5.21
N SER A 131 -15.93 -7.21 4.85
CA SER A 131 -15.80 -6.16 3.84
C SER A 131 -14.87 -5.04 4.33
N GLU A 132 -15.04 -4.58 5.57
CA GLU A 132 -14.17 -3.57 6.22
C GLU A 132 -12.71 -4.03 6.26
N GLN A 133 -12.47 -5.33 6.47
CA GLN A 133 -11.14 -5.92 6.54
C GLN A 133 -10.58 -6.41 5.18
N SER A 134 -11.25 -6.13 4.06
CA SER A 134 -10.84 -6.66 2.74
C SER A 134 -10.03 -5.67 1.88
N LEU A 135 -9.84 -4.43 2.31
CA LEU A 135 -9.17 -3.40 1.50
C LEU A 135 -7.63 -3.49 1.56
N ILE A 136 -7.05 -4.57 1.03
CA ILE A 136 -5.59 -4.84 1.05
C ILE A 136 -4.78 -3.82 0.26
N THR A 137 -5.27 -3.40 -0.90
CA THR A 137 -4.53 -2.50 -1.81
C THR A 137 -4.68 -1.02 -1.43
N GLY A 138 -5.60 -0.69 -0.51
CA GLY A 138 -5.90 0.70 -0.15
C GLY A 138 -6.47 1.50 -1.32
N HIS A 139 -6.21 2.81 -1.34
CA HIS A 139 -6.73 3.72 -2.36
C HIS A 139 -6.16 3.39 -3.76
N PRO A 140 -7.02 3.21 -4.79
CA PRO A 140 -6.57 2.74 -6.11
C PRO A 140 -5.82 3.78 -6.95
N HIS A 141 -5.78 5.04 -6.52
CA HIS A 141 -5.04 6.15 -7.15
C HIS A 141 -4.26 6.93 -6.08
N HIS A 142 -3.43 6.22 -5.32
CA HIS A 142 -2.46 6.83 -4.42
C HIS A 142 -1.15 6.06 -4.58
N PRO A 143 0.02 6.71 -4.63
CA PRO A 143 1.29 6.03 -4.91
C PRO A 143 1.73 5.08 -3.78
N ALA A 144 1.37 5.40 -2.53
CA ALA A 144 1.76 4.66 -1.33
C ALA A 144 0.56 4.40 -0.38
N PRO A 145 -0.52 3.75 -0.85
CA PRO A 145 -1.81 3.71 -0.14
C PRO A 145 -1.78 2.94 1.18
N LYS A 146 -0.71 2.19 1.43
CA LYS A 146 -0.49 1.39 2.65
C LYS A 146 0.81 1.76 3.36
N ALA A 147 1.42 2.90 3.07
CA ALA A 147 2.56 3.35 3.87
C ALA A 147 2.16 3.48 5.35
N ARG A 148 3.05 3.03 6.23
CA ARG A 148 2.93 3.06 7.70
C ARG A 148 4.12 3.79 8.35
N GLY A 149 4.91 4.53 7.57
CA GLY A 149 6.00 5.36 8.07
C GLY A 149 7.26 4.57 8.45
N GLY A 150 7.45 3.37 7.89
CA GLY A 150 8.67 2.57 8.09
C GLY A 150 8.86 1.99 9.50
N GLY A 151 7.86 2.11 10.37
CA GLY A 151 7.89 1.52 11.71
C GLY A 151 7.89 -0.02 11.68
N PRO A 152 8.40 -0.69 12.72
CA PRO A 152 8.44 -2.16 12.77
C PRO A 152 7.03 -2.76 12.59
N VAL A 153 6.94 -3.84 11.82
CA VAL A 153 5.67 -4.56 11.57
C VAL A 153 4.92 -4.87 12.86
N ALA A 154 5.64 -5.26 13.92
CA ALA A 154 5.06 -5.58 15.21
C ALA A 154 4.32 -4.42 15.89
N ALA A 155 4.64 -3.17 15.54
CA ALA A 155 4.03 -1.98 16.13
C ALA A 155 2.63 -1.68 15.55
N TRP A 156 2.33 -2.11 14.33
CA TRP A 156 1.08 -1.78 13.64
C TRP A 156 0.25 -3.00 13.24
N LEU A 157 0.86 -4.16 12.99
CA LEU A 157 0.15 -5.36 12.53
C LEU A 157 -0.95 -5.83 13.49
N PRO A 158 -0.77 -5.79 14.83
CA PRO A 158 -1.82 -6.12 15.78
C PRO A 158 -3.07 -5.22 15.69
N TYR A 159 -2.95 -4.07 15.03
CA TYR A 159 -4.02 -3.07 14.88
C TYR A 159 -4.50 -2.95 13.44
N ALA A 160 -3.99 -3.79 12.52
CA ALA A 160 -4.30 -3.69 11.10
C ALA A 160 -5.61 -4.44 10.76
N PRO A 161 -6.68 -3.76 10.33
CA PRO A 161 -7.92 -4.43 9.94
C PRO A 161 -7.69 -5.45 8.82
N GLU A 162 -6.79 -5.16 7.88
CA GLU A 162 -6.48 -6.01 6.73
C GLU A 162 -5.88 -7.36 7.13
N ALA A 163 -5.28 -7.46 8.32
CA ALA A 163 -4.73 -8.69 8.88
C ALA A 163 -5.78 -9.55 9.62
N HIS A 164 -7.05 -9.14 9.58
CA HIS A 164 -8.12 -9.67 10.43
C HIS A 164 -7.83 -9.53 11.93
N ALA A 165 -7.07 -8.50 12.30
CA ALA A 165 -6.66 -8.29 13.67
C ALA A 165 -7.87 -8.04 14.58
N ARG A 166 -7.76 -8.53 15.82
CA ARG A 166 -8.69 -8.29 16.92
C ARG A 166 -7.86 -8.04 18.17
N PHE A 167 -8.19 -7.00 18.90
CA PHE A 167 -7.49 -6.60 20.12
C PHE A 167 -8.50 -6.01 21.10
N PRO A 168 -8.27 -6.18 22.42
CA PRO A 168 -9.10 -5.52 23.43
C PRO A 168 -8.87 -4.01 23.41
N LEU A 169 -9.90 -3.23 23.76
CA LEU A 169 -9.74 -1.81 24.00
C LEU A 169 -8.86 -1.57 25.25
N VAL A 170 -8.07 -0.50 25.21
CA VAL A 170 -7.38 0.00 26.41
C VAL A 170 -8.33 0.95 27.14
N LEU A 171 -8.61 0.66 28.40
CA LEU A 171 -9.44 1.50 29.26
C LEU A 171 -8.54 2.34 30.16
N LEU A 172 -8.82 3.64 30.23
CA LEU A 172 -8.14 4.58 31.10
C LEU A 172 -9.14 5.11 32.11
N GLY A 173 -8.82 4.99 33.40
CA GLY A 173 -9.58 5.68 34.44
C GLY A 173 -9.22 7.16 34.42
N VAL A 174 -10.17 8.01 34.07
CA VAL A 174 -9.99 9.48 33.99
C VAL A 174 -10.80 10.13 35.09
N ARG A 175 -10.25 11.15 35.78
CA ARG A 175 -11.02 11.86 36.82
C ARG A 175 -12.28 12.48 36.21
N GLU A 176 -13.40 12.34 36.90
CA GLU A 176 -14.70 12.76 36.37
C GLU A 176 -14.74 14.26 35.99
N ASP A 177 -14.07 15.12 36.76
CA ASP A 177 -13.97 16.57 36.51
C ASP A 177 -13.10 16.93 35.29
N GLN A 178 -12.37 15.96 34.73
CA GLN A 178 -11.52 16.11 33.55
C GLN A 178 -12.12 15.43 32.31
N VAL A 179 -13.26 14.74 32.45
CA VAL A 179 -13.94 14.10 31.32
C VAL A 179 -14.82 15.12 30.62
N ALA A 180 -14.52 15.37 29.34
CA ALA A 180 -15.42 16.08 28.43
C ALA A 180 -16.06 15.06 27.48
N GLY A 181 -17.38 15.08 27.33
CA GLY A 181 -18.06 14.17 26.44
C GLY A 181 -19.54 14.50 26.25
N GLU A 182 -20.11 13.95 25.18
CA GLU A 182 -21.53 13.98 24.85
C GLU A 182 -21.98 12.58 24.45
N GLY A 183 -23.26 12.26 24.67
CA GLY A 183 -23.83 10.96 24.35
C GLY A 183 -23.75 9.93 25.48
N ASP A 184 -24.24 8.73 25.19
CA ASP A 184 -24.32 7.61 26.13
C ASP A 184 -23.07 6.72 26.01
N THR A 185 -22.31 6.62 27.10
CA THR A 185 -21.10 5.78 27.18
C THR A 185 -21.31 4.50 27.97
N SER A 186 -22.54 4.18 28.38
CA SER A 186 -22.84 3.03 29.25
C SER A 186 -22.40 1.67 28.68
N ALA A 187 -22.29 1.57 27.34
CA ALA A 187 -21.74 0.38 26.70
C ALA A 187 -20.28 0.09 27.08
N LEU A 188 -19.51 1.12 27.46
CA LEU A 188 -18.11 0.98 27.90
C LEU A 188 -18.00 0.48 29.34
N ASP A 189 -19.02 0.71 30.19
CA ASP A 189 -19.04 0.26 31.58
C ASP A 189 -19.02 -1.28 31.69
N ALA A 190 -19.50 -1.96 30.64
CA ALA A 190 -19.40 -3.42 30.54
C ALA A 190 -17.96 -3.93 30.33
N LEU A 191 -17.01 -3.05 30.00
CA LEU A 191 -15.63 -3.41 29.69
C LEU A 191 -14.68 -3.25 30.88
N GLY A 192 -15.07 -2.54 31.95
CA GLY A 192 -14.23 -2.33 33.13
C GLY A 192 -14.90 -1.54 34.25
N THR A 193 -14.22 -1.42 35.40
CA THR A 193 -14.71 -0.65 36.56
C THR A 193 -13.71 0.44 36.94
N ALA A 194 -14.19 1.68 37.03
CA ALA A 194 -13.39 2.82 37.46
C ALA A 194 -13.38 2.98 39.00
N PRO A 195 -12.29 3.47 39.60
CA PRO A 195 -12.27 3.86 41.02
C PRO A 195 -13.22 5.04 41.32
N PRO A 196 -13.60 5.26 42.59
CA PRO A 196 -14.41 6.42 42.97
C PRO A 196 -13.78 7.76 42.53
N GLY A 197 -14.59 8.63 41.90
CA GLY A 197 -14.14 9.91 41.34
C GLY A 197 -13.48 9.82 39.97
N TYR A 198 -13.45 8.63 39.37
CA TYR A 198 -12.98 8.37 38.01
C TYR A 198 -14.11 7.75 37.17
N ARG A 199 -14.06 7.98 35.86
CA ARG A 199 -14.83 7.27 34.83
C ARG A 199 -13.89 6.41 34.00
#